data_AF-A0A1W9L362-F1
#
_entry.id   AF-A0A1W9L362-F1
#
_cell.length_a   1.000
_cell.length_b   1.000
_cell.length_c   1.000
_cell.angle_alpha   90.00
_cell.angle_beta   90.00
_cell.angle_gamma   90.00
#
_symmetry.space_group_name_H-M   'P 1'
#
loop_
_entity.id
_entity.type
_entity.pdbx_description
1 polymer ?
#
loop_
_entity_poly.entity_id
_entity_poly.type
_entity_poly.pdbx_seq_one_letter_code
_entity_poly.pdbx_strand_id
1 'polypeptide(L)'
;MGKKSELLTPHERYLALGKSRSLRLANYQAWFNQPIETEILIDIRRCVQSGLAIGNVHFKEQIEQLTGLRVSARKRGRPKVEAVD
;
A
#
# COMPACT_ATOMS: atom_id res chain seq x y z
N MET A 1 -7.90 -7.09 -20.05
CA MET A 1 -8.56 -6.20 -19.06
C MET A 1 -10.01 -5.95 -19.49
N GLY A 2 -10.93 -5.69 -18.56
CA GLY A 2 -12.32 -5.32 -18.87
C GLY A 2 -13.30 -6.47 -19.12
N LYS A 3 -13.02 -7.70 -18.65
CA LYS A 3 -13.96 -8.82 -18.78
C LYS A 3 -15.25 -8.54 -18.01
N LYS A 4 -16.40 -8.95 -18.57
CA LYS A 4 -17.67 -8.93 -17.83
C LYS A 4 -17.59 -10.02 -16.76
N SER A 5 -18.01 -9.70 -15.55
CA SER A 5 -18.17 -10.64 -14.45
C SER A 5 -19.40 -10.23 -13.68
N GLU A 6 -20.27 -11.19 -13.40
CA GLU A 6 -21.50 -10.97 -12.62
C GLU A 6 -21.20 -10.78 -11.13
N LEU A 7 -19.99 -11.13 -10.70
CA LEU A 7 -19.52 -10.94 -9.32
C LEU A 7 -18.94 -9.54 -9.06
N LEU A 8 -18.82 -8.68 -10.09
CA LEU A 8 -18.18 -7.38 -9.97
C LEU A 8 -19.21 -6.25 -9.95
N THR A 9 -19.21 -5.48 -8.87
CA THR A 9 -19.90 -4.18 -8.80
C THR A 9 -18.86 -3.06 -8.95
N PRO A 10 -18.97 -2.18 -9.96
CA PRO A 10 -18.01 -1.09 -10.15
C PRO A 10 -18.00 -0.10 -8.98
N HIS A 11 -16.83 0.17 -8.42
CA HIS A 11 -16.66 1.22 -7.41
C HIS A 11 -16.85 2.61 -8.03
N GLU A 12 -17.40 3.56 -7.27
CA GLU A 12 -17.63 4.96 -7.71
C GLU A 12 -16.40 5.61 -8.34
N ARG A 13 -15.23 5.42 -7.72
CA ARG A 13 -13.93 5.93 -8.20
C ARG A 13 -13.55 5.38 -9.58
N TYR A 14 -13.94 4.15 -9.91
CA TYR A 14 -13.77 3.59 -11.26
C TYR A 14 -14.78 4.19 -12.24
N LEU A 15 -16.04 4.37 -11.82
CA LEU A 15 -17.08 5.01 -12.65
C LEU A 15 -16.72 6.45 -13.01
N ALA A 16 -16.08 7.17 -12.09
CA ALA A 16 -15.59 8.53 -12.28
C ALA A 16 -14.50 8.65 -13.37
N LEU A 17 -13.86 7.54 -13.78
CA LEU A 17 -12.83 7.56 -14.83
C LEU A 17 -13.39 7.85 -16.22
N GLY A 18 -14.71 7.85 -16.42
CA GLY A 18 -15.27 8.15 -17.73
C GLY A 18 -16.75 7.80 -17.88
N LYS A 19 -17.43 8.57 -18.73
CA LYS A 19 -18.87 8.42 -18.99
C LYS A 19 -19.21 7.08 -19.65
N SER A 20 -18.36 6.60 -20.57
CA SER A 20 -18.55 5.32 -21.25
C SER A 20 -17.60 4.23 -20.73
N ARG A 21 -17.97 2.97 -20.94
CA ARG A 21 -17.10 1.82 -20.62
C ARG A 21 -15.75 1.90 -21.34
N SER A 22 -15.73 2.32 -22.61
CA SER A 22 -14.50 2.47 -23.39
C SER A 22 -13.58 3.52 -22.79
N LEU A 23 -14.13 4.68 -22.40
CA LEU A 23 -13.36 5.75 -21.80
C LEU A 23 -12.77 5.35 -20.43
N ARG A 24 -13.56 4.66 -19.59
CA ARG A 24 -13.06 4.13 -18.31
C ARG A 24 -11.90 3.16 -18.50
N LEU A 25 -11.99 2.25 -19.47
CA LEU A 25 -10.93 1.29 -19.75
C LEU A 25 -9.66 1.99 -20.24
N ALA A 26 -9.79 2.91 -21.19
CA ALA A 26 -8.66 3.67 -21.72
C ALA A 26 -7.96 4.49 -20.62
N ASN A 27 -8.72 5.22 -19.81
CA ASN A 27 -8.18 6.04 -18.72
C ASN A 27 -7.54 5.19 -17.62
N TYR A 28 -8.16 4.06 -17.25
CA TYR A 28 -7.57 3.14 -16.29
C TYR A 28 -6.27 2.51 -16.80
N GLN A 29 -6.20 2.15 -18.08
CA GLN A 29 -4.98 1.62 -18.70
C GLN A 29 -3.87 2.66 -18.77
N ALA A 30 -4.21 3.92 -19.09
CA ALA A 30 -3.23 5.00 -19.19
C ALA A 30 -2.46 5.24 -17.89
N TRP A 31 -3.06 4.97 -16.72
CA TRP A 31 -2.37 5.05 -15.43
C TRP A 31 -1.21 4.07 -15.29
N PHE A 32 -1.25 2.91 -15.95
CA PHE A 32 -0.16 1.93 -15.90
C PHE A 32 1.04 2.31 -16.77
N ASN A 33 0.87 3.28 -17.69
CA ASN A 33 1.99 3.78 -18.49
C ASN A 33 2.87 4.77 -17.70
N GLN A 34 2.44 5.17 -16.49
CA GLN A 34 3.25 6.00 -15.62
C GLN A 34 4.24 5.12 -14.85
N PRO A 35 5.55 5.41 -14.90
CA PRO A 35 6.52 4.65 -14.14
C PRO A 35 6.27 4.84 -12.65
N ILE A 36 6.36 3.76 -11.89
CA ILE A 36 6.37 3.83 -10.42
C ILE A 36 7.80 4.13 -9.99
N GLU A 37 7.96 5.10 -9.10
CA GLU A 37 9.27 5.44 -8.53
C GLU A 37 9.91 4.20 -7.88
N THR A 38 11.19 3.98 -8.19
CA THR A 38 11.95 2.82 -7.68
C THR A 38 11.94 2.75 -6.15
N GLU A 39 11.96 3.90 -5.48
CA GLU A 39 11.91 4.03 -4.03
C GLU A 39 10.61 3.47 -3.45
N ILE A 40 9.46 3.76 -4.08
CA ILE A 40 8.17 3.20 -3.70
C ILE A 40 8.18 1.68 -3.85
N LEU A 41 8.77 1.14 -4.93
CA LEU A 41 8.87 -0.30 -5.13
C LEU A 41 9.77 -0.97 -4.07
N ILE A 42 10.89 -0.35 -3.71
CA ILE A 42 11.77 -0.81 -2.63
C ILE A 42 11.00 -0.85 -1.32
N ASP A 43 10.25 0.21 -1.02
CA ASP A 43 9.46 0.32 0.19
C ASP A 43 8.34 -0.72 0.28
N ILE A 44 7.60 -0.95 -0.82
CA ILE A 44 6.60 -2.02 -0.92
C ILE A 44 7.26 -3.37 -0.62
N ARG A 45 8.36 -3.72 -1.32
CA ARG A 45 9.03 -5.01 -1.13
C ARG A 45 9.51 -5.20 0.31
N ARG A 46 10.17 -4.18 0.88
CA ARG A 46 10.65 -4.20 2.26
C ARG A 46 9.51 -4.44 3.25
N CYS A 47 8.41 -3.68 3.13
CA CYS A 47 7.28 -3.78 4.04
C CYS A 47 6.59 -5.15 3.93
N VAL A 48 6.34 -5.63 2.71
CA VAL A 48 5.74 -6.95 2.46
C VAL A 48 6.62 -8.07 3.03
N GLN A 49 7.93 -8.06 2.77
CA GLN A 49 8.85 -9.10 3.24
C GLN A 49 8.98 -9.14 4.77
N SER A 50 8.77 -8.01 5.45
CA SER A 50 8.89 -7.91 6.91
C SER A 50 7.56 -7.94 7.66
N GLY A 51 6.43 -8.04 6.94
CA GLY A 51 5.09 -7.96 7.55
C GLY A 51 4.78 -6.60 8.17
N LEU A 52 5.40 -5.53 7.68
CA LEU A 52 5.21 -4.16 8.16
C LEU A 52 4.24 -3.39 7.27
N ALA A 53 3.64 -2.32 7.82
CA ALA A 53 2.76 -1.46 7.07
C ALA A 53 3.53 -0.49 6.16
N ILE A 54 3.02 -0.33 4.93
CA ILE A 54 3.41 0.75 4.01
C ILE A 54 2.67 2.04 4.36
N GLY A 55 3.28 3.19 4.05
CA GLY A 55 2.68 4.51 4.27
C GLY A 55 3.49 5.40 5.21
N ASN A 56 2.90 6.52 5.58
CA ASN A 56 3.51 7.49 6.50
C ASN A 56 3.42 7.02 7.96
N VAL A 57 4.07 7.75 8.87
CA VAL A 57 4.11 7.42 10.30
C VAL A 57 2.71 7.42 10.92
N HIS A 58 1.90 8.45 10.63
CA HIS A 58 0.55 8.58 11.16
C HIS A 58 -0.34 7.37 10.82
N PHE A 59 -0.31 6.91 9.58
CA PHE A 59 -1.05 5.73 9.15
C PHE A 59 -0.60 4.47 9.91
N LYS A 60 0.71 4.28 10.10
CA LYS A 60 1.23 3.13 10.83
C LYS A 60 0.80 3.16 12.29
N GLU A 61 0.89 4.30 12.94
CA GLU A 61 0.41 4.48 14.32
C GLU A 61 -1.08 4.16 14.45
N GLN A 62 -1.91 4.62 13.51
CA GLN A 62 -3.34 4.28 13.49
C GLN A 62 -3.57 2.77 13.35
N ILE A 63 -2.85 2.09 12.46
CA ILE A 63 -2.95 0.63 12.32
C ILE A 63 -2.51 -0.08 13.60
N GLU A 64 -1.42 0.35 14.24
CA GLU A 64 -0.95 -0.22 15.51
C GLU A 64 -2.00 -0.04 16.62
N GLN A 65 -2.62 1.15 16.71
CA GLN A 65 -3.68 1.43 17.68
C GLN A 65 -4.93 0.57 17.44
N LEU A 66 -5.36 0.43 16.18
CA LEU A 66 -6.57 -0.32 15.83
C LEU A 66 -6.41 -1.83 16.00
N THR A 67 -5.22 -2.36 15.76
CA THR A 67 -4.98 -3.81 15.75
C THR A 67 -4.31 -4.33 17.02
N GLY A 68 -3.66 -3.46 17.80
CA GLY A 68 -2.74 -3.86 18.87
C GLY A 68 -1.49 -4.60 18.37
N LEU A 69 -1.34 -4.74 17.05
CA LEU A 69 -0.22 -5.39 16.41
C LEU A 69 0.78 -4.35 15.98
N ARG A 70 2.05 -4.73 16.06
CA ARG A 70 3.12 -3.85 15.66
C ARG A 70 3.40 -3.96 14.18
N VAL A 71 3.33 -2.83 13.47
CA VAL A 71 3.51 -2.76 12.01
C VAL A 71 4.59 -1.74 11.59
N SER A 72 5.35 -1.22 12.55
CA SER A 72 6.52 -0.34 12.35
C SER A 72 7.86 -1.00 12.69
N ALA A 73 8.89 -0.69 11.90
CA ALA A 73 10.27 -1.14 12.15
C ALA A 73 10.84 -0.50 13.42
N ARG A 74 11.62 -1.26 14.20
CA ARG A 74 12.54 -0.70 15.23
C ARG A 74 13.91 -1.32 15.08
N LYS A 75 14.88 -0.70 15.76
CA LYS A 75 16.23 -1.25 15.95
C LYS A 75 16.14 -2.70 16.40
N ARG A 76 16.68 -3.60 15.58
CA ARG A 76 16.77 -5.03 15.87
C ARG A 76 17.93 -5.27 16.83
N GLY A 77 17.77 -6.25 17.72
CA GLY A 77 18.81 -6.66 18.68
C GLY A 77 18.42 -6.43 20.15
N ARG A 78 19.14 -7.11 21.05
CA ARG A 78 18.97 -6.96 22.50
C ARG A 78 19.39 -5.54 22.93
N PRO A 79 18.73 -4.93 23.92
CA PRO A 79 19.23 -3.73 24.57
C PRO A 79 20.69 -3.93 25.01
N LYS A 80 21.53 -2.89 24.85
CA LYS A 80 22.88 -2.92 25.43
C LYS A 80 22.74 -3.00 26.95
N VAL A 81 23.48 -3.90 27.58
CA VAL A 81 23.67 -3.87 29.03
C VAL A 81 24.52 -2.63 29.31
N GLU A 82 23.97 -1.67 30.05
CA GLU A 82 24.76 -0.55 30.57
C GLU A 82 25.78 -1.13 31.55
N ALA A 83 27.05 -0.73 31.41
CA ALA A 83 28.08 -1.15 32.34
C ALA A 83 27.70 -0.62 33.73
N VAL A 84 27.55 -1.54 34.68
CA VAL A 84 27.39 -1.19 36.09
C VAL A 84 28.81 -0.89 36.58
N ASP A 85 29.07 0.36 36.96
CA ASP A 85 30.28 0.78 37.68
C ASP A 85 30.32 0.19 39.10
#